data_AF-L7F9R2-F1
#
_entry.id   AF-L7F9R2-F1
#
_cell.length_a   1.000
_cell.length_b   1.000
_cell.length_c   1.000
_cell.angle_alpha   90.00
_cell.angle_beta   90.00
_cell.angle_gamma   90.00
#
_symmetry.space_group_name_H-M   'P 1'
#
loop_
_entity.id
_entity.type
_entity.pdbx_description
1 polymer ?
#
loop_
_entity_poly.entity_id
_entity_poly.type
_entity_poly.pdbx_seq_one_letter_code
_entity_poly.pdbx_strand_id
1 'polypeptide(L)'
;MRKIIICTFLTLDGVMQAPGGPDEDAESGFEYGGWQKPVSDDEVGAAISGWYEPSDAMLLGRKTYEIFASYWPTADPDNPFTQRMNSMHKYVASRTLTSVEWQNSTLLEGDIADAVRTVKASGGGNINVVGSGDLAQTLMRHDLVDEYRLTIHPVIIGTGKRLFADGAIPTALEPVSVSTTKGGTVVGVYRPNGRPSYDSY
;
A
#
# COMPACT_ATOMS: atom_id res chain seq x y z
N MET A 1 4.23 13.86 -14.88
CA MET A 1 4.83 12.75 -14.12
C MET A 1 3.72 12.00 -13.43
N ARG A 2 3.84 10.67 -13.33
CA ARG A 2 2.88 9.82 -12.61
C ARG A 2 2.98 10.10 -11.11
N LYS A 3 1.88 9.90 -10.37
CA LYS A 3 1.91 9.98 -8.90
C LYS A 3 2.14 8.61 -8.29
N ILE A 4 2.97 8.53 -7.27
CA ILE A 4 3.15 7.36 -6.41
C ILE A 4 2.26 7.54 -5.19
N ILE A 5 1.33 6.61 -5.02
CA ILE A 5 0.30 6.68 -3.99
C ILE A 5 0.44 5.47 -3.08
N ILE A 6 0.69 5.69 -1.79
CA ILE A 6 0.66 4.62 -0.80
C ILE A 6 -0.80 4.36 -0.41
N CYS A 7 -1.30 3.17 -0.73
CA CYS A 7 -2.66 2.73 -0.42
C CYS A 7 -2.58 1.56 0.56
N THR A 8 -3.00 1.74 1.81
CA THR A 8 -2.84 0.68 2.82
C THR A 8 -3.91 0.68 3.91
N PHE A 9 -4.24 -0.53 4.35
CA PHE A 9 -5.04 -0.79 5.55
C PHE A 9 -4.13 -0.76 6.76
N LEU A 10 -4.53 -0.01 7.78
CA LEU A 10 -3.81 0.14 9.04
C LEU A 10 -4.74 -0.21 10.20
N THR A 11 -4.18 -0.81 11.23
CA THR A 11 -4.77 -0.78 12.57
C THR A 11 -4.61 0.61 13.19
N LEU A 12 -5.29 0.88 14.29
CA LEU A 12 -5.19 2.16 15.00
C LEU A 12 -3.76 2.44 15.50
N ASP A 13 -3.00 1.38 15.83
CA ASP A 13 -1.60 1.44 16.21
C ASP A 13 -0.62 1.29 15.02
N GLY A 14 -1.12 1.41 13.79
CA GLY A 14 -0.33 1.55 12.56
C GLY A 14 0.19 0.26 11.94
N VAL A 15 -0.29 -0.91 12.39
CA VAL A 15 0.09 -2.22 11.84
C VAL A 15 -0.58 -2.43 10.49
N MET A 16 0.18 -2.87 9.50
CA MET A 16 -0.27 -3.15 8.12
C MET A 16 -0.06 -4.61 7.69
N GLN A 17 0.54 -5.43 8.55
CA GLN A 17 0.86 -6.82 8.27
C GLN A 17 -0.42 -7.66 8.22
N ALA A 18 -0.57 -8.48 7.18
CA ALA A 18 -1.59 -9.53 7.09
C ALA A 18 -3.06 -9.08 7.32
N PRO A 19 -3.56 -8.01 6.67
CA PRO A 19 -4.93 -7.55 6.87
C PRO A 19 -6.00 -8.56 6.41
N GLY A 20 -5.74 -9.32 5.35
CA GLY A 20 -6.74 -10.14 4.65
C GLY A 20 -6.98 -11.52 5.25
N GLY A 21 -5.98 -12.41 5.24
CA GLY A 21 -6.12 -13.82 5.62
C GLY A 21 -5.42 -14.20 6.93
N PRO A 22 -5.91 -15.20 7.68
CA PRO A 22 -5.28 -15.67 8.92
C PRO A 22 -3.84 -16.17 8.71
N ASP A 23 -3.57 -16.76 7.55
CA ASP A 23 -2.25 -17.26 7.17
C ASP A 23 -1.47 -16.28 6.25
N GLU A 24 -1.99 -15.06 6.05
CA GLU A 24 -1.31 -14.04 5.25
C GLU A 24 -0.06 -13.57 6.01
N ASP A 25 1.12 -13.65 5.39
CA ASP A 25 2.37 -13.09 5.92
C ASP A 25 2.65 -13.34 7.43
N ALA A 26 2.78 -14.61 7.83
CA ALA A 26 3.15 -15.02 9.18
C ALA A 26 4.64 -14.76 9.57
N GLU A 27 5.34 -13.88 8.83
CA GLU A 27 6.75 -13.56 9.11
C GLU A 27 6.94 -13.03 10.53
N SER A 28 8.08 -13.40 11.13
CA SER A 28 8.43 -13.07 12.52
C SER A 28 7.45 -13.61 13.57
N GLY A 29 6.71 -14.68 13.24
CA GLY A 29 5.75 -15.30 14.17
C GLY A 29 4.51 -14.44 14.38
N PHE A 30 4.06 -13.72 13.35
CA PHE A 30 2.85 -12.91 13.43
C PHE A 30 1.60 -13.80 13.45
N GLU A 31 0.83 -13.76 14.54
CA GLU A 31 -0.31 -14.65 14.79
C GLU A 31 -1.68 -13.99 14.53
N TYR A 32 -1.70 -12.72 14.13
CA TYR A 32 -2.92 -11.91 14.06
C TYR A 32 -3.38 -11.66 12.62
N GLY A 33 -3.09 -12.57 11.70
CA GLY A 33 -3.53 -12.46 10.31
C GLY A 33 -5.06 -12.36 10.18
N GLY A 34 -5.53 -11.66 9.16
CA GLY A 34 -6.96 -11.51 8.88
C GLY A 34 -7.67 -10.55 9.84
N TRP A 35 -6.93 -9.72 10.57
CA TRP A 35 -7.47 -8.77 11.55
C TRP A 35 -8.46 -7.77 10.95
N GLN A 36 -8.47 -7.54 9.64
CA GLN A 36 -9.37 -6.59 9.00
C GLN A 36 -10.81 -7.10 8.97
N LYS A 37 -11.02 -8.41 8.72
CA LYS A 37 -12.35 -8.99 8.48
C LYS A 37 -13.33 -8.79 9.65
N PRO A 38 -12.94 -8.95 10.93
CA PRO A 38 -13.86 -8.70 12.06
C PRO A 38 -14.30 -7.24 12.22
N VAL A 39 -13.56 -6.29 11.64
CA VAL A 39 -13.79 -4.83 11.78
C VAL A 39 -14.04 -4.15 10.43
N SER A 40 -14.28 -4.93 9.37
CA SER A 40 -14.62 -4.41 8.05
C SER A 40 -16.09 -4.00 8.01
N ASP A 41 -16.38 -2.91 7.32
CA ASP A 41 -17.74 -2.51 6.95
C ASP A 41 -17.83 -2.30 5.44
N ASP A 42 -19.06 -2.43 4.91
CA ASP A 42 -19.32 -2.35 3.46
C ASP A 42 -19.08 -0.93 2.91
N GLU A 43 -19.02 0.10 3.78
CA GLU A 43 -18.77 1.49 3.38
C GLU A 43 -17.29 1.70 3.02
N VAL A 44 -16.36 0.94 3.59
CA VAL A 44 -14.92 1.01 3.25
C VAL A 44 -14.70 0.76 1.76
N GLY A 45 -15.30 -0.31 1.22
CA GLY A 45 -15.15 -0.68 -0.19
C GLY A 45 -15.62 0.43 -1.13
N ALA A 46 -16.79 1.01 -0.82
CA ALA A 46 -17.32 2.15 -1.56
C ALA A 46 -16.41 3.38 -1.45
N ALA A 47 -15.93 3.69 -0.24
CA ALA A 47 -15.07 4.84 0.03
C ALA A 47 -13.73 4.81 -0.73
N ILE A 48 -13.18 3.62 -0.98
CA ILE A 48 -11.88 3.46 -1.65
C ILE A 48 -11.97 3.02 -3.11
N SER A 49 -13.16 2.67 -3.61
CA SER A 49 -13.35 2.19 -4.99
C SER A 49 -12.78 3.16 -6.05
N GLY A 50 -13.05 4.46 -5.91
CA GLY A 50 -12.54 5.51 -6.79
C GLY A 50 -11.02 5.71 -6.73
N TRP A 51 -10.32 5.15 -5.74
CA TRP A 51 -8.87 5.31 -5.64
C TRP A 51 -8.12 4.62 -6.78
N TYR A 52 -8.68 3.52 -7.30
CA TYR A 52 -8.03 2.72 -8.32
C TYR A 52 -8.33 3.17 -9.75
N GLU A 53 -9.41 3.94 -9.97
CA GLU A 53 -9.80 4.43 -11.31
C GLU A 53 -8.66 5.17 -12.04
N PRO A 54 -7.96 6.16 -11.45
CA PRO A 54 -6.89 6.88 -12.13
C PRO A 54 -5.56 6.11 -12.17
N SER A 55 -5.50 4.87 -11.69
CA SER A 55 -4.26 4.12 -11.49
C SER A 55 -4.12 2.97 -12.48
N ASP A 56 -3.04 2.91 -13.25
CA ASP A 56 -2.80 1.86 -14.25
C ASP A 56 -1.64 0.93 -13.88
N ALA A 57 -0.96 1.20 -12.77
CA ALA A 57 0.12 0.34 -12.27
C ALA A 57 0.14 0.19 -10.75
N MET A 58 0.85 -0.84 -10.33
CA MET A 58 1.19 -1.13 -8.95
C MET A 58 2.70 -1.22 -8.81
N LEU A 59 3.20 -0.81 -7.65
CA LEU A 59 4.59 -1.04 -7.24
C LEU A 59 4.57 -1.94 -6.00
N LEU A 60 5.15 -3.13 -6.12
CA LEU A 60 5.04 -4.20 -5.15
C LEU A 60 6.43 -4.63 -4.70
N GLY A 61 6.63 -4.75 -3.39
CA GLY A 61 7.75 -5.49 -2.83
C GLY A 61 7.54 -6.98 -3.00
N ARG A 62 8.63 -7.76 -2.95
CA ARG A 62 8.65 -9.23 -3.14
C ARG A 62 7.49 -9.95 -2.46
N LYS A 63 7.29 -9.77 -1.14
CA LYS A 63 6.30 -10.53 -0.37
C LYS A 63 4.88 -10.26 -0.87
N THR A 64 4.51 -8.99 -1.03
CA THR A 64 3.18 -8.65 -1.52
C THR A 64 2.98 -9.15 -2.95
N TYR A 65 4.01 -9.08 -3.80
CA TYR A 65 3.97 -9.66 -5.13
C TYR A 65 3.71 -11.17 -5.10
N GLU A 66 4.42 -11.93 -4.28
CA GLU A 66 4.24 -13.39 -4.15
C GLU A 66 2.83 -13.76 -3.67
N ILE A 67 2.32 -13.05 -2.65
CA ILE A 67 0.95 -13.24 -2.15
C ILE A 67 -0.05 -12.97 -3.28
N PHE A 68 0.10 -11.84 -3.97
CA PHE A 68 -0.84 -11.42 -5.02
C PHE A 68 -0.78 -12.34 -6.23
N ALA A 69 0.41 -12.74 -6.66
CA ALA A 69 0.62 -13.68 -7.75
C ALA A 69 0.08 -15.08 -7.44
N SER A 70 -0.02 -15.47 -6.16
CA SER A 70 -0.63 -16.75 -5.76
C SER A 70 -2.17 -16.76 -5.81
N TYR A 71 -2.80 -15.58 -5.79
CA TYR A 71 -4.26 -15.45 -5.67
C TYR A 71 -4.91 -14.88 -6.94
N TRP A 72 -4.48 -13.70 -7.40
CA TRP A 72 -5.19 -12.94 -8.43
C TRP A 72 -5.29 -13.60 -9.81
N PRO A 73 -4.29 -14.37 -10.31
CA PRO A 73 -4.41 -15.03 -11.60
C PRO A 73 -5.57 -16.03 -11.69
N THR A 74 -5.96 -16.61 -10.56
CA THR A 74 -7.01 -17.64 -10.48
C THR A 74 -8.18 -17.22 -9.59
N ALA A 75 -8.23 -15.94 -9.19
CA ALA A 75 -9.33 -15.41 -8.41
C ALA A 75 -10.64 -15.46 -9.19
N ASP A 76 -11.76 -15.51 -8.47
CA ASP A 76 -13.11 -15.52 -9.02
C ASP A 76 -13.28 -14.39 -10.06
N PRO A 77 -13.65 -14.68 -11.32
CA PRO A 77 -13.93 -13.66 -12.32
C PRO A 77 -15.04 -12.68 -11.92
N ASP A 78 -15.99 -13.11 -11.08
CA ASP A 78 -17.09 -12.28 -10.59
C ASP A 78 -16.67 -11.35 -9.44
N ASN A 79 -15.47 -11.54 -8.88
CA ASN A 79 -14.91 -10.57 -7.93
C ASN A 79 -14.58 -9.26 -8.69
N PRO A 80 -15.12 -8.11 -8.25
CA PRO A 80 -15.00 -6.83 -8.96
C PRO A 80 -13.56 -6.32 -9.11
N PHE A 81 -12.61 -6.86 -8.34
CA PHE A 81 -11.20 -6.47 -8.40
C PHE A 81 -10.36 -7.37 -9.31
N THR A 82 -10.82 -8.58 -9.64
CA THR A 82 -10.02 -9.59 -10.37
C THR A 82 -9.51 -9.06 -11.70
N GLN A 83 -10.39 -8.47 -12.52
CA GLN A 83 -9.99 -7.92 -13.82
C GLN A 83 -9.00 -6.75 -13.65
N ARG A 84 -9.20 -5.91 -12.64
CA ARG A 84 -8.36 -4.73 -12.39
C ARG A 84 -6.95 -5.13 -11.96
N MET A 85 -6.82 -6.06 -11.02
CA MET A 85 -5.52 -6.56 -10.52
C MET A 85 -4.71 -7.25 -11.63
N ASN A 86 -5.38 -8.00 -12.50
CA ASN A 86 -4.73 -8.70 -13.61
C ASN A 86 -4.35 -7.77 -14.79
N SER A 87 -5.10 -6.69 -15.02
CA SER A 87 -4.84 -5.73 -16.11
C SER A 87 -3.79 -4.68 -15.79
N MET A 88 -3.67 -4.24 -14.53
CA MET A 88 -2.64 -3.27 -14.14
C MET A 88 -1.22 -3.83 -14.35
N HIS A 89 -0.29 -2.93 -14.66
CA HIS A 89 1.13 -3.26 -14.71
C HIS A 89 1.71 -3.37 -13.30
N LYS A 90 2.50 -4.40 -13.01
CA LYS A 90 3.16 -4.61 -11.70
C LYS A 90 4.65 -4.38 -11.82
N TYR A 91 5.15 -3.29 -11.25
CA TYR A 91 6.57 -3.11 -11.03
C TYR A 91 6.97 -3.79 -9.72
N VAL A 92 7.91 -4.73 -9.78
CA VAL A 92 8.28 -5.56 -8.62
C VAL A 92 9.64 -5.13 -8.11
N ALA A 93 9.70 -4.59 -6.90
CA ALA A 93 10.93 -4.28 -6.20
C ALA A 93 11.37 -5.50 -5.38
N SER A 94 12.46 -6.14 -5.81
CA SER A 94 13.02 -7.30 -5.11
C SER A 94 14.53 -7.36 -5.29
N ARG A 95 15.22 -7.83 -4.24
CA ARG A 95 16.66 -8.11 -4.28
C ARG A 95 16.97 -9.60 -4.47
N THR A 96 15.96 -10.45 -4.44
CA THR A 96 16.14 -11.91 -4.42
C THR A 96 15.39 -12.64 -5.52
N LEU A 97 14.39 -12.00 -6.14
CA LEU A 97 13.72 -12.58 -7.29
C LEU A 97 14.61 -12.42 -8.53
N THR A 98 14.61 -13.44 -9.38
CA THR A 98 15.29 -13.41 -10.68
C THR A 98 14.29 -13.37 -11.85
N SER A 99 13.02 -13.70 -11.61
CA SER A 99 11.93 -13.58 -12.59
C SER A 99 10.59 -13.28 -11.90
N VAL A 100 9.60 -12.90 -12.71
CA VAL A 100 8.21 -12.62 -12.29
C VAL A 100 7.26 -13.23 -13.32
N GLU A 101 6.37 -14.12 -12.88
CA GLU A 101 5.51 -14.91 -13.77
C GLU A 101 4.06 -14.40 -13.90
N TRP A 102 3.59 -13.56 -12.97
CA TRP A 102 2.23 -13.01 -13.07
C TRP A 102 2.16 -12.04 -14.26
N GLN A 103 1.16 -12.18 -15.14
CA GLN A 103 1.06 -11.36 -16.35
C GLN A 103 1.15 -9.85 -16.05
N ASN A 104 1.70 -9.08 -16.99
CA ASN A 104 1.93 -7.63 -16.86
C ASN A 104 2.86 -7.26 -15.68
N SER A 105 3.82 -8.11 -15.33
CA SER A 105 4.81 -7.81 -14.30
C SER A 105 6.18 -7.51 -14.89
N THR A 106 6.93 -6.60 -14.25
CA THR A 106 8.32 -6.28 -14.57
C THR A 106 9.11 -6.21 -13.27
N LEU A 107 10.17 -7.00 -13.18
CA LEU A 107 11.13 -6.93 -12.10
C LEU A 107 11.98 -5.67 -12.27
N LEU A 108 12.04 -4.82 -11.24
CA LEU A 108 12.89 -3.63 -11.25
C LEU A 108 14.34 -4.04 -11.02
N GLU A 109 15.24 -3.49 -11.83
CA GLU A 109 16.67 -3.74 -11.75
C GLU A 109 17.42 -2.53 -11.17
N GLY A 110 18.59 -2.80 -10.56
CA GLY A 110 19.46 -1.76 -10.03
C GLY A 110 18.99 -1.18 -8.70
N ASP A 111 19.30 0.10 -8.47
CA ASP A 111 18.83 0.83 -7.30
C ASP A 111 17.31 1.08 -7.39
N ILE A 112 16.59 0.71 -6.32
CA ILE A 112 15.12 0.78 -6.32
C ILE A 112 14.62 2.22 -6.42
N ALA A 113 15.29 3.20 -5.78
CA ALA A 113 14.84 4.58 -5.86
C ALA A 113 15.01 5.14 -7.28
N ASP A 114 16.12 4.83 -7.95
CA ASP A 114 16.38 5.26 -9.33
C ASP A 114 15.45 4.57 -10.35
N ALA A 115 15.23 3.26 -10.19
CA ALA A 115 14.27 2.52 -11.01
C ALA A 115 12.87 3.12 -10.87
N VAL A 116 12.44 3.41 -9.63
CA VAL A 116 11.13 4.03 -9.37
C VAL A 116 11.05 5.45 -9.90
N ARG A 117 12.11 6.27 -9.83
CA ARG A 117 12.15 7.60 -10.48
C ARG A 117 11.91 7.50 -11.98
N THR A 118 12.54 6.51 -12.63
CA THR A 118 12.37 6.26 -14.07
C THR A 118 10.92 5.89 -14.39
N VAL A 119 10.32 5.00 -13.60
CA VAL A 119 8.91 4.61 -13.74
C VAL A 119 7.96 5.80 -13.48
N LYS A 120 8.27 6.65 -12.48
CA LYS A 120 7.48 7.85 -12.16
C LYS A 120 7.54 8.91 -13.28
N ALA A 121 8.68 9.00 -13.95
CA ALA A 121 8.91 9.92 -15.07
C ALA A 121 8.25 9.46 -16.38
N SER A 122 7.84 8.19 -16.49
CA SER A 122 7.13 7.69 -17.67
C SER A 122 5.70 8.27 -17.77
N GLY A 123 5.06 8.10 -18.92
CA GLY A 123 3.64 8.44 -19.11
C GLY A 123 2.71 7.39 -18.48
N GLY A 124 1.45 7.77 -18.23
CA GLY A 124 0.42 6.87 -17.71
C GLY A 124 -0.34 7.45 -16.51
N GLY A 125 -1.17 6.60 -15.91
CA GLY A 125 -1.91 6.86 -14.68
C GLY A 125 -1.05 6.76 -13.43
N ASN A 126 -1.71 6.86 -12.28
CA ASN A 126 -1.07 6.76 -10.97
C ASN A 126 -0.53 5.34 -10.71
N ILE A 127 0.48 5.27 -9.84
CA ILE A 127 1.12 4.03 -9.41
C ILE A 127 0.76 3.80 -7.95
N ASN A 128 0.04 2.71 -7.67
CA ASN A 128 -0.35 2.35 -6.31
C ASN A 128 0.70 1.46 -5.65
N VAL A 129 1.10 1.83 -4.46
CA VAL A 129 1.89 0.98 -3.56
C VAL A 129 0.89 0.33 -2.61
N VAL A 130 0.46 -0.88 -2.98
CA VAL A 130 -0.45 -1.68 -2.15
C VAL A 130 0.40 -2.60 -1.30
N GLY A 131 0.35 -2.39 0.01
CA GLY A 131 1.26 -3.08 0.91
C GLY A 131 2.73 -2.78 0.59
N SER A 132 3.57 -3.74 0.98
CA SER A 132 5.04 -3.67 1.05
C SER A 132 5.58 -2.56 1.94
N GLY A 133 5.55 -2.80 3.26
CA GLY A 133 6.07 -1.87 4.27
C GLY A 133 7.50 -1.41 4.00
N ASP A 134 8.43 -2.33 3.73
CA ASP A 134 9.83 -1.97 3.45
C ASP A 134 10.01 -1.13 2.18
N LEU A 135 9.22 -1.41 1.15
CA LEU A 135 9.19 -0.62 -0.08
C LEU A 135 8.62 0.76 0.20
N ALA A 136 7.46 0.86 0.86
CA ALA A 136 6.84 2.12 1.26
C ALA A 136 7.82 2.99 2.06
N GLN A 137 8.50 2.39 3.04
CA GLN A 137 9.56 3.03 3.82
C GLN A 137 10.72 3.54 2.94
N THR A 138 11.17 2.75 1.97
CA THR A 138 12.20 3.18 1.02
C THR A 138 11.73 4.39 0.20
N LEU A 139 10.50 4.37 -0.30
CA LEU A 139 9.93 5.47 -1.08
C LEU A 139 9.80 6.75 -0.25
N MET A 140 9.38 6.65 1.01
CA MET A 140 9.33 7.78 1.94
C MET A 140 10.73 8.37 2.16
N ARG A 141 11.76 7.54 2.37
CA ARG A 141 13.14 8.02 2.59
C ARG A 141 13.75 8.76 1.40
N HIS A 142 13.23 8.52 0.21
CA HIS A 142 13.72 9.13 -1.04
C HIS A 142 12.79 10.22 -1.58
N ASP A 143 11.81 10.68 -0.79
CA ASP A 143 10.83 11.71 -1.15
C ASP A 143 10.06 11.37 -2.45
N LEU A 144 9.75 10.09 -2.65
CA LEU A 144 9.10 9.61 -3.88
C LEU A 144 7.57 9.55 -3.78
N VAL A 145 7.01 9.57 -2.58
CA VAL A 145 5.57 9.47 -2.32
C VAL A 145 4.89 10.80 -2.58
N ASP A 146 3.81 10.81 -3.36
CA ASP A 146 3.02 12.03 -3.64
C ASP A 146 1.74 12.11 -2.80
N GLU A 147 1.16 10.98 -2.42
CA GLU A 147 -0.10 10.92 -1.70
C GLU A 147 -0.17 9.65 -0.83
N TYR A 148 -0.73 9.79 0.38
CA TYR A 148 -1.06 8.68 1.26
C TYR A 148 -2.57 8.52 1.30
N ARG A 149 -3.05 7.31 1.05
CA ARG A 149 -4.45 6.92 1.13
C ARG A 149 -4.56 5.81 2.17
N LEU A 150 -4.93 6.22 3.38
CA LEU A 150 -4.86 5.41 4.57
C LEU A 150 -6.27 5.03 5.01
N THR A 151 -6.49 3.76 5.24
CA THR A 151 -7.74 3.22 5.80
C THR A 151 -7.42 2.65 7.17
N ILE A 152 -7.73 3.40 8.22
CA ILE A 152 -7.37 3.11 9.61
C ILE A 152 -8.58 2.47 10.31
N HIS A 153 -8.45 1.18 10.63
CA HIS A 153 -9.48 0.37 11.27
C HIS A 153 -9.43 0.48 12.80
N PRO A 154 -10.58 0.40 13.49
CA PRO A 154 -10.69 0.56 14.95
C PRO A 154 -10.27 -0.72 15.71
N VAL A 155 -9.03 -1.17 15.48
CA VAL A 155 -8.43 -2.32 16.14
C VAL A 155 -6.98 -2.01 16.53
N ILE A 156 -6.51 -2.58 17.64
CA ILE A 156 -5.11 -2.49 18.08
C ILE A 156 -4.56 -3.91 18.11
N ILE A 157 -3.39 -4.13 17.49
CA ILE A 157 -2.72 -5.44 17.45
C ILE A 157 -1.45 -5.45 18.31
N GLY A 158 -0.78 -4.31 18.46
CA GLY A 158 0.38 -4.12 19.34
C GLY A 158 1.71 -4.57 18.74
N THR A 159 1.70 -5.53 17.81
CA THR A 159 2.89 -6.07 17.14
C THR A 159 2.69 -6.19 15.63
N GLY A 160 3.76 -6.47 14.90
CA GLY A 160 3.77 -6.65 13.45
C GLY A 160 4.36 -5.46 12.68
N LYS A 161 4.44 -5.61 11.36
CA LYS A 161 5.01 -4.60 10.47
C LYS A 161 4.11 -3.36 10.44
N ARG A 162 4.69 -2.20 10.71
CA ARG A 162 4.01 -0.90 10.69
C ARG A 162 4.31 -0.12 9.42
N LEU A 163 3.34 0.68 8.96
CA LEU A 163 3.59 1.60 7.84
C LEU A 163 4.64 2.63 8.20
N PHE A 164 4.57 3.22 9.39
CA PHE A 164 5.55 4.14 9.95
C PHE A 164 6.32 3.40 11.04
N ALA A 165 7.43 2.77 10.64
CA ALA A 165 8.30 2.03 11.55
C ALA A 165 9.30 2.97 12.27
N ASP A 166 10.09 2.39 13.18
CA ASP A 166 11.18 3.11 13.84
C ASP A 166 12.14 3.71 12.80
N GLY A 167 12.48 4.99 12.99
CA GLY A 167 13.29 5.75 12.03
C GLY A 167 12.51 6.33 10.84
N ALA A 168 11.17 6.39 10.91
CA ALA A 168 10.36 7.16 9.97
C ALA A 168 10.86 8.62 9.87
N ILE A 169 10.97 9.13 8.64
CA ILE A 169 11.39 10.51 8.40
C ILE A 169 10.27 11.46 8.82
N PRO A 170 10.53 12.42 9.74
CA PRO A 170 9.54 13.42 10.12
C PRO A 170 9.03 14.17 8.88
N THR A 171 7.73 14.04 8.61
CA THR A 171 7.08 14.60 7.43
C THR A 171 5.77 15.25 7.87
N ALA A 172 5.62 16.55 7.59
CA ALA A 172 4.34 17.21 7.73
C ALA A 172 3.39 16.71 6.64
N LEU A 173 2.12 16.55 6.97
CA LEU A 173 1.11 16.11 6.02
C LEU A 173 0.01 17.17 5.90
N GLU A 174 -0.38 17.47 4.67
CA GLU A 174 -1.60 18.23 4.37
C GLU A 174 -2.78 17.25 4.27
N PRO A 175 -3.86 17.40 5.05
CA PRO A 175 -5.08 16.63 4.88
C PRO A 175 -5.84 17.09 3.63
N VAL A 176 -6.01 16.20 2.66
CA VAL A 176 -6.78 16.46 1.43
C VAL A 176 -8.25 16.09 1.64
N SER A 177 -8.51 14.96 2.28
CA SER A 177 -9.87 14.53 2.66
C SER A 177 -9.79 13.55 3.82
N VAL A 178 -10.69 13.67 4.79
CA VAL A 178 -10.81 12.71 5.90
C VAL A 178 -12.29 12.44 6.12
N SER A 179 -12.66 11.17 6.21
CA SER A 179 -14.01 10.73 6.51
C SER A 179 -14.00 9.51 7.44
N THR A 180 -15.17 9.17 7.97
CA THR A 180 -15.37 7.98 8.80
C THR A 180 -16.53 7.17 8.25
N THR A 181 -16.40 5.86 8.25
CA THR A 181 -17.53 4.95 8.04
C THR A 181 -18.36 4.81 9.32
N LYS A 182 -19.57 4.26 9.21
CA LYS A 182 -20.38 3.89 10.39
C LYS A 182 -19.70 2.86 11.30
N GLY A 183 -18.81 2.03 10.73
CA GLY A 183 -18.00 1.07 11.48
C GLY A 183 -16.86 1.71 12.27
N GLY A 184 -16.63 3.02 12.12
CA GLY A 184 -15.55 3.74 12.81
C GLY A 184 -14.20 3.66 12.08
N THR A 185 -14.16 3.12 10.86
CA THR A 185 -12.96 3.15 10.01
C THR A 185 -12.72 4.58 9.54
N VAL A 186 -11.52 5.10 9.76
CA VAL A 186 -11.10 6.41 9.26
C VAL A 186 -10.49 6.23 7.86
N VAL A 187 -11.00 6.98 6.89
CA VAL A 187 -10.49 6.99 5.52
C VAL A 187 -9.87 8.36 5.26
N GLY A 188 -8.55 8.39 5.10
CA GLY A 188 -7.77 9.62 4.99
C GLY A 188 -6.95 9.68 3.71
N VAL A 189 -6.96 10.85 3.06
CA VAL A 189 -6.06 11.20 1.96
C VAL A 189 -5.19 12.36 2.42
N TYR A 190 -3.87 12.17 2.34
CA TYR A 190 -2.88 13.13 2.79
C TYR A 190 -1.80 13.35 1.74
N ARG A 191 -1.21 14.54 1.70
CA ARG A 191 -0.03 14.84 0.86
C ARG A 191 1.16 15.24 1.73
N PRO A 192 2.39 14.84 1.38
CA PRO A 192 3.58 15.41 2.01
C PRO A 192 3.58 16.95 1.88
N ASN A 193 3.84 17.63 2.99
CA ASN A 193 3.92 19.09 3.10
C ASN A 193 5.29 19.54 3.66
N GLY A 194 6.34 18.79 3.33
CA GLY A 194 7.71 19.06 3.78
C GLY A 194 8.00 18.61 5.21
N ARG A 195 9.01 19.24 5.83
CA ARG A 195 9.41 18.93 7.21
C ARG A 195 8.44 19.53 8.22
N PRO A 196 8.13 18.84 9.33
CA PRO A 196 7.36 19.42 10.42
C PRO A 196 8.02 20.68 10.99
N SER A 197 7.20 21.68 11.29
CA SER A 197 7.57 22.80 12.16
C SER A 197 7.31 22.42 13.62
N TYR A 198 8.17 22.87 14.52
CA TYR A 198 8.04 22.66 15.96
C TYR A 198 7.94 24.01 16.64
N ASP A 199 6.84 24.24 17.36
CA ASP A 199 6.60 25.48 18.08
C ASP A 199 5.95 25.18 19.44
N SER A 200 6.02 26.13 20.36
CA SER A 200 5.31 26.09 21.64
C SER A 200 3.88 26.62 21.48
N TYR A 201 2.95 26.07 22.28
CA TYR A 201 1.60 26.61 22.42
C TYR A 201 1.58 28.00 23.04
#